data_AF-A0A7D9DCX5-F1
#
_entry.id   AF-A0A7D9DCX5-F1
#
_cell.length_a   1.000
_cell.length_b   1.000
_cell.length_c   1.000
_cell.angle_alpha   90.00
_cell.angle_beta   90.00
_cell.angle_gamma   90.00
#
_symmetry.space_group_name_H-M   'P 1'
#
loop_
_entity.id
_entity.type
_entity.pdbx_description
1 polymer ?
#
loop_
_entity_poly.entity_id
_entity_poly.type
_entity_poly.pdbx_seq_one_letter_code
_entity_poly.pdbx_strand_id
1 'polypeptide(L)' 'MGKRQHQKDKLYITNKEWKTEWGGKESGSDVGAKAAFRRLPFYCCSLSLQPFANPYCTKEGVVFDLL' A
#
# COMPACT_ATOMS: atom_id res chain seq x y z
N MET A 1 2.56 -11.32 44.28
CA MET A 1 2.16 -12.14 43.11
C MET A 1 1.19 -11.34 42.26
N GLY A 2 1.62 -10.87 41.08
CA GLY A 2 0.79 -10.06 40.20
C GLY A 2 -0.18 -10.94 39.41
N LYS A 3 -1.47 -10.59 39.40
CA LYS A 3 -2.59 -11.35 38.79
C LYS A 3 -2.50 -11.56 37.26
N ARG A 4 -1.37 -11.26 36.62
CA ARG A 4 -1.18 -11.29 35.15
C ARG A 4 0.16 -11.89 34.69
N GLN A 5 0.93 -12.48 35.59
CA GLN A 5 2.28 -12.98 35.29
C GLN A 5 2.31 -14.05 34.17
N HIS A 6 1.27 -14.87 34.06
CA HIS A 6 1.19 -15.98 33.08
C HIS A 6 0.25 -15.70 31.89
N GLN A 7 -0.14 -14.43 31.67
CA GLN A 7 -1.13 -14.13 30.63
C GLN A 7 -0.63 -14.40 29.19
N LYS A 8 0.70 -14.51 29.03
CA LYS A 8 1.38 -14.81 27.76
C LYS A 8 1.79 -16.28 27.60
N ASP A 9 1.58 -17.12 28.61
CA ASP A 9 1.93 -18.55 28.56
C ASP A 9 0.82 -19.32 27.83
N LYS A 10 0.79 -19.21 26.50
CA LYS A 10 -0.21 -19.84 25.63
C LYS A 10 0.47 -20.51 24.44
N LEU A 11 -0.11 -21.60 23.96
CA LEU A 11 0.40 -22.37 22.81
C LEU A 11 -0.10 -21.86 21.44
N TYR A 12 -0.70 -20.66 21.40
CA TYR A 12 -1.20 -20.04 20.18
C TYR A 12 -0.85 -18.56 20.16
N ILE A 13 -0.77 -18.00 18.95
CA ILE A 13 -0.53 -16.57 18.73
C ILE A 13 -1.88 -15.89 18.47
N THR A 14 -2.20 -14.85 19.24
CA THR A 14 -3.37 -14.02 18.98
C THR A 14 -3.15 -13.10 17.80
N ASN A 15 -4.22 -12.61 17.18
CA ASN A 15 -4.12 -11.62 16.11
C ASN A 15 -3.34 -10.37 16.54
N LYS A 16 -3.48 -9.97 17.82
CA LYS A 16 -2.73 -8.84 18.40
C LYS A 16 -1.24 -9.14 18.48
N GLU A 17 -0.85 -10.28 19.05
CA GLU A 17 0.56 -10.69 19.17
C GLU A 17 1.21 -10.89 17.80
N TRP A 18 0.47 -11.45 16.83
CA TRP A 18 0.92 -11.51 15.44
C TRP A 18 1.14 -10.11 14.88
N LYS A 19 0.21 -9.17 15.08
CA LYS A 19 0.34 -7.83 14.51
C LYS A 19 1.46 -6.99 15.16
N THR A 20 1.72 -7.15 16.46
CA THR A 20 2.59 -6.22 17.22
C THR A 20 3.91 -6.80 17.68
N GLU A 21 4.02 -8.12 17.83
CA GLU A 21 5.21 -8.75 18.44
C GLU A 21 5.96 -9.66 17.45
N TRP A 22 5.25 -10.47 16.62
CA TRP A 22 5.88 -11.58 15.89
C TRP A 22 5.61 -11.65 14.38
N GLY A 23 4.49 -11.11 13.90
CA GLY A 23 4.15 -11.07 12.48
C GLY A 23 4.79 -9.84 11.86
N GLY A 24 5.92 -10.07 11.20
CA GLY A 24 6.88 -9.07 10.68
C GLY A 24 6.38 -8.09 9.62
N LYS A 25 5.11 -7.67 9.65
CA LYS A 25 4.60 -6.55 8.86
C LYS A 25 4.23 -5.42 9.80
N GLU A 26 5.19 -4.51 10.02
CA GLU A 26 4.92 -3.26 10.74
C GLU A 26 3.67 -2.59 10.17
N SER A 27 2.80 -2.08 11.04
CA SER A 27 1.71 -1.19 10.65
C SER A 27 2.31 0.10 10.08
N GLY A 28 2.61 0.08 8.78
CA GLY A 28 3.50 1.08 8.21
C GLY A 28 4.37 0.57 7.06
N SER A 29 4.63 -0.73 6.93
CA SER A 29 5.56 -1.21 5.89
C SER A 29 4.97 -1.20 4.47
N ASP A 30 3.63 -1.27 4.34
CA ASP A 30 2.95 -0.88 3.11
C ASP A 30 2.71 0.64 3.05
N VAL A 31 2.54 1.29 4.21
CA VAL A 31 2.08 2.70 4.31
C VAL A 31 3.23 3.71 4.15
N GLY A 32 4.46 3.29 4.43
CA GLY A 32 5.70 4.07 4.35
C GLY A 32 6.26 4.01 2.94
N ALA A 33 6.25 5.16 2.26
CA ALA A 33 6.78 5.41 0.92
C ALA A 33 6.17 4.62 -0.27
N LYS A 34 5.54 3.46 -0.06
CA LYS A 34 4.85 2.68 -1.11
C LYS A 34 3.34 2.96 -1.20
N ALA A 35 2.63 3.21 -0.09
CA ALA A 35 1.23 3.67 -0.14
C ALA A 35 1.06 5.20 -0.22
N ALA A 36 2.15 5.97 -0.19
CA ALA A 36 2.06 7.38 -0.52
C ALA A 36 1.61 7.46 -1.98
N PHE A 37 0.44 8.07 -2.23
CA PHE A 37 -0.08 8.27 -3.57
C PHE A 37 1.00 8.89 -4.46
N ARG A 38 1.48 8.11 -5.45
CA ARG A 38 2.44 8.60 -6.43
C ARG A 38 1.65 9.13 -7.61
N ARG A 39 1.79 10.43 -7.86
CA ARG A 39 1.23 11.05 -9.05
C ARG A 39 1.82 10.38 -10.29
N LEU A 40 0.95 10.00 -11.22
CA LEU A 40 1.38 9.56 -12.53
C LEU A 40 2.12 10.73 -13.22
N PRO A 41 3.32 10.52 -13.78
CA PRO A 41 3.99 11.55 -14.56
C PRO A 41 3.12 12.00 -15.73
N PHE A 42 3.18 13.29 -16.06
CA PHE A 42 2.32 13.88 -17.11
C PHE A 42 2.55 13.28 -18.51
N TYR A 43 3.69 12.64 -18.74
CA TYR A 43 4.02 11.99 -20.02
C TYR A 43 3.50 10.55 -20.12
N CYS A 44 2.77 10.04 -19.11
CA CYS A 44 2.22 8.69 -19.11
C CYS A 44 0.69 8.70 -19.29
N CYS A 45 0.20 7.70 -20.02
CA CYS A 45 -1.21 7.45 -20.26
C CYS A 45 -1.98 7.08 -19.00
N SER A 46 -3.15 7.69 -18.82
CA SER A 46 -4.02 7.48 -17.65
C SER A 46 -4.62 6.07 -17.57
N LEU A 47 -4.60 5.29 -18.65
CA LEU A 47 -5.07 3.89 -18.67
C LEU A 47 -3.92 2.88 -18.59
N SER A 48 -2.91 3.00 -19.46
CA SER A 48 -1.80 2.02 -19.51
C SER A 48 -0.70 2.29 -18.48
N LEU A 49 -0.65 3.50 -17.92
CA LEU A 49 0.40 3.97 -17.01
C LEU A 49 1.81 3.94 -17.64
N GLN A 50 1.88 3.91 -18.97
CA GLN A 50 3.12 3.92 -19.77
C GLN A 50 3.28 5.25 -20.51
N PRO A 51 4.50 5.62 -20.92
CA PRO A 51 4.73 6.81 -21.75
C PRO A 51 3.87 6.81 -23.01
N PHE A 52 3.35 7.97 -23.41
CA PHE A 52 2.55 8.10 -24.63
C PHE A 52 3.36 7.82 -25.90
N ALA A 53 2.76 7.10 -26.85
CA ALA A 53 3.17 7.08 -28.24
C ALA A 53 2.36 8.09 -29.08
N ASN A 54 1.04 8.10 -28.92
CA ASN A 54 0.08 8.92 -29.64
C ASN A 54 -0.93 9.55 -28.65
N PRO A 55 -0.60 10.68 -28.00
CA PRO A 55 -1.45 11.27 -26.97
C PRO A 55 -2.71 11.92 -27.54
N TYR A 56 -3.87 11.62 -26.95
CA TYR A 56 -5.16 12.23 -27.22
C TYR A 56 -5.79 12.77 -25.94
N CYS A 57 -6.37 13.97 -26.01
CA CYS A 57 -6.95 14.66 -24.86
C CYS A 57 -8.48 14.71 -24.97
N THR A 58 -9.18 14.39 -23.89
CA THR A 58 -10.63 14.58 -23.80
C THR A 58 -10.99 16.04 -23.52
N LYS A 59 -12.28 16.40 -23.66
CA LYS A 59 -12.75 17.77 -23.38
C LYS A 59 -12.55 18.16 -21.91
N GLU A 60 -12.48 17.17 -21.03
CA GLU A 60 -12.26 17.31 -19.60
C GLU A 60 -10.76 17.44 -19.25
N GLY A 61 -9.86 17.32 -20.22
CA GLY A 61 -8.42 17.50 -20.04
C GLY A 61 -7.66 16.23 -19.63
N VAL A 62 -8.27 15.04 -19.76
CA VAL A 62 -7.60 13.77 -19.47
C VAL A 62 -6.89 13.27 -20.72
N VAL A 63 -5.62 12.90 -20.59
CA VAL A 63 -4.78 12.44 -21.71
C VAL A 63 -4.67 10.90 -21.70
N PHE A 64 -4.94 10.31 -22.86
CA PHE A 64 -4.88 8.87 -23.13
C PHE A 64 -3.98 8.60 -24.34
N ASP A 65 -3.52 7.36 -24.45
CA ASP A 65 -2.78 6.88 -25.62
C ASP A 65 -3.72 6.05 -26.49
N LEU A 66 -3.59 6.19 -27.81
CA LEU A 66 -4.24 5.29 -28.76
C LEU A 66 -3.34 4.07 -28.91
N LEU A 67 -3.76 2.95 -28.33
CA LEU A 67 -3.08 1.65 -28.41
C LEU A 67 -2.66 1.29 -29.84
#